data_AF-A0A6G4X8M7-F1
#
_entry.id   AF-A0A6G4X8M7-F1
#
_cell.length_a   1.000
_cell.length_b   1.000
_cell.length_c   1.000
_cell.angle_alpha   90.00
_cell.angle_beta   90.00
_cell.angle_gamma   90.00
#
_symmetry.space_group_name_H-M   'P 1'
#
loop_
_entity.id
_entity.type
_entity.pdbx_description
1 polymer ?
#
loop_
_entity_poly.entity_id
_entity_poly.type
_entity_poly.pdbx_seq_one_letter_code
_entity_poly.pdbx_strand_id
1 'polypeptide(L)'
;MSVLSRNRRRPLVAVAVALLAFGGLAACGTEEPTTEKASSSDSKDADSKGSKDSEEGSGESGDDEKGGALAAGDSAVYKKAGLKITVTKATVFTPGEYSDGHSQGNKAYKVAVTLENTGSEKADVSLVDISGRYGEEGKEAGEIFDGETMGEGFDGNLLPGKKATASYGFDVAPAAKVLDVEVTLNDFESEPAQWELKL
;
A
#
# COMPACT_ATOMS: atom_id res chain seq x y z
N MET A 1 -75.58 17.53 29.38
CA MET A 1 -74.33 16.87 29.83
C MET A 1 -74.70 15.53 30.44
N SER A 2 -74.20 14.35 30.07
CA SER A 2 -73.40 13.91 28.93
C SER A 2 -73.67 12.40 28.81
N VAL A 3 -73.75 11.90 27.57
CA VAL A 3 -74.17 10.54 27.21
C VAL A 3 -73.01 9.55 27.40
N LEU A 4 -73.23 8.46 28.15
CA LEU A 4 -72.28 7.35 28.30
C LEU A 4 -72.31 6.47 27.04
N SER A 5 -71.34 6.71 26.15
CA SER A 5 -71.06 5.91 24.95
C SER A 5 -70.33 4.61 25.33
N ARG A 6 -70.94 3.46 25.00
CA ARG A 6 -70.35 2.11 25.12
C ARG A 6 -69.32 1.91 24.00
N ASN A 7 -68.04 1.81 24.38
CA ASN A 7 -66.95 1.56 23.44
C ASN A 7 -66.90 0.07 23.03
N ARG A 8 -67.05 -0.21 21.73
CA ARG A 8 -66.98 -1.55 21.13
C ARG A 8 -65.52 -2.02 21.05
N ARG A 9 -65.24 -3.23 21.54
CA ARG A 9 -63.95 -3.91 21.37
C ARG A 9 -63.74 -4.26 19.89
N ARG A 10 -62.62 -3.83 19.31
CA ARG A 10 -62.14 -4.27 17.98
C ARG A 10 -61.10 -5.39 18.18
N PRO A 11 -61.12 -6.48 17.40
CA PRO A 11 -60.07 -7.51 17.45
C PRO A 11 -58.80 -7.03 16.74
N LEU A 12 -57.65 -7.28 17.35
CA LEU A 12 -56.32 -7.09 16.77
C LEU A 12 -56.08 -8.15 15.68
N VAL A 13 -55.81 -7.70 14.45
CA VAL A 13 -55.28 -8.54 13.37
C VAL A 13 -53.78 -8.66 13.60
N ALA A 14 -53.30 -9.88 13.89
CA ALA A 14 -51.89 -10.18 13.98
C ALA A 14 -51.30 -10.32 12.57
N VAL A 15 -50.41 -9.41 12.19
CA VAL A 15 -49.59 -9.51 10.97
C VAL A 15 -48.34 -10.30 11.32
N ALA A 16 -48.19 -11.50 10.76
CA ALA A 16 -46.98 -12.29 10.88
C ALA A 16 -45.87 -11.65 10.02
N VAL A 17 -44.79 -11.20 10.67
CA VAL A 17 -43.57 -10.75 10.01
C VAL A 17 -42.75 -11.99 9.66
N ALA A 18 -42.62 -12.30 8.37
CA ALA A 18 -41.69 -13.31 7.89
C ALA A 18 -40.26 -12.74 7.96
N LEU A 19 -39.47 -13.22 8.94
CA LEU A 19 -38.04 -12.97 9.02
C LEU A 19 -37.33 -13.80 7.93
N LEU A 20 -36.94 -13.14 6.83
CA LEU A 20 -35.99 -13.68 5.88
C LEU A 20 -34.61 -13.71 6.55
N ALA A 21 -34.23 -14.88 7.07
CA ALA A 21 -32.87 -15.15 7.49
C ALA A 21 -31.99 -15.25 6.24
N PHE A 22 -31.27 -14.17 5.90
CA PHE A 22 -30.14 -14.24 4.99
C PHE A 22 -29.01 -14.98 5.69
N GLY A 23 -28.79 -16.23 5.30
CA GLY A 23 -27.64 -17.02 5.73
C GLY A 23 -26.34 -16.35 5.29
N GLY A 24 -25.44 -16.13 6.25
CA GLY A 24 -24.13 -15.56 6.00
C GLY A 24 -23.31 -16.48 5.10
N LEU A 25 -22.96 -15.98 3.92
CA LEU A 25 -21.83 -16.50 3.16
C LEU A 25 -20.59 -16.21 4.00
N ALA A 26 -20.02 -17.24 4.61
CA ALA A 26 -18.65 -17.15 5.10
C ALA A 26 -17.75 -16.97 3.88
N ALA A 27 -17.55 -15.71 3.48
CA ALA A 27 -16.59 -15.35 2.45
C ALA A 27 -15.23 -15.87 2.92
N CYS A 28 -14.60 -16.73 2.12
CA CYS A 28 -13.15 -16.91 2.19
C CYS A 28 -12.57 -15.53 1.84
N GLY A 29 -12.32 -14.71 2.87
CA GLY A 29 -12.02 -13.30 2.69
C GLY A 29 -10.54 -13.11 2.36
N THR A 30 -10.29 -12.51 1.20
CA THR A 30 -8.99 -11.94 0.84
C THR A 30 -8.49 -11.02 1.96
N GLU A 31 -7.20 -11.06 2.23
CA GLU A 31 -6.50 -10.21 3.18
C GLU A 31 -6.21 -8.84 2.56
N GLU A 32 -6.85 -7.81 3.08
CA GLU A 32 -6.45 -6.42 2.87
C GLU A 32 -5.31 -6.09 3.85
N PRO A 33 -4.20 -5.47 3.40
CA PRO A 33 -3.13 -5.05 4.30
C PRO A 33 -3.60 -3.94 5.24
N THR A 34 -3.04 -3.91 6.44
CA THR A 34 -3.18 -2.74 7.34
C THR A 34 -1.99 -1.79 7.17
N THR A 35 -2.21 -0.49 7.31
CA THR A 35 -1.15 0.52 7.13
C THR A 35 -0.44 0.86 8.44
N GLU A 36 0.88 0.93 8.42
CA GLU A 36 1.73 1.50 9.47
C GLU A 36 2.45 2.74 8.94
N LYS A 37 2.29 3.89 9.61
CA LYS A 37 2.93 5.14 9.19
C LYS A 37 4.43 5.16 9.51
N ALA A 38 5.21 5.77 8.62
CA ALA A 38 6.63 6.00 8.86
C ALA A 38 6.84 6.76 10.18
N SER A 39 7.67 6.22 11.08
CA SER A 39 8.03 6.92 12.32
C SER A 39 9.16 7.91 12.05
N SER A 40 8.98 9.19 12.38
CA SER A 40 9.94 10.28 12.13
C SER A 40 11.23 10.22 12.97
N SER A 41 11.63 9.05 13.49
CA SER A 41 12.53 8.94 14.65
C SER A 41 13.85 8.20 14.42
N ASP A 42 14.37 8.12 13.19
CA ASP A 42 15.77 7.73 12.97
C ASP A 42 16.44 8.58 11.89
N SER A 43 16.92 9.74 12.32
CA SER A 43 17.99 10.49 11.66
C SER A 43 18.83 11.15 12.75
N LYS A 44 19.68 10.34 13.39
CA LYS A 44 20.84 10.85 14.12
C LYS A 44 22.05 10.75 13.21
N ASP A 45 22.28 11.81 12.45
CA ASP A 45 23.63 12.26 12.17
C ASP A 45 23.72 13.73 12.60
N ALA A 46 24.56 13.94 13.60
CA ALA A 46 24.85 15.24 14.17
C ALA A 46 26.13 15.77 13.51
N ASP A 47 26.00 16.83 12.72
CA ASP A 47 26.89 17.97 12.88
C ASP A 47 26.17 19.27 12.48
N SER A 48 26.43 20.32 13.24
CA SER A 48 25.56 21.46 13.46
C SER A 48 26.26 22.77 13.12
N LYS A 49 25.57 23.62 12.35
CA LYS A 49 25.57 25.11 12.46
C LYS A 49 24.55 25.67 11.46
N GLY A 50 23.31 25.97 11.91
CA GLY A 50 22.82 27.33 12.23
C GLY A 50 22.34 28.08 10.97
N SER A 51 21.14 28.65 10.84
CA SER A 51 20.15 29.14 11.80
C SER A 51 18.81 29.44 11.06
N LYS A 52 17.71 28.85 11.56
CA LYS A 52 16.41 29.47 11.93
C LYS A 52 15.76 30.53 11.01
N ASP A 53 14.60 30.20 10.44
CA ASP A 53 13.32 30.83 10.82
C ASP A 53 12.11 29.91 10.55
N SER A 54 11.08 30.09 11.36
CA SER A 54 9.92 29.22 11.55
C SER A 54 8.67 29.78 10.84
N GLU A 55 7.80 28.89 10.35
CA GLU A 55 6.33 28.91 10.47
C GLU A 55 5.80 27.74 9.62
N GLU A 56 5.37 26.64 10.27
CA GLU A 56 3.99 26.43 10.74
C GLU A 56 3.00 26.32 9.56
N GLY A 57 2.82 25.08 9.11
CA GLY A 57 1.77 24.65 8.22
C GLY A 57 1.33 23.26 8.67
N SER A 58 0.53 23.24 9.73
CA SER A 58 -0.27 22.09 10.13
C SER A 58 -1.07 21.60 8.92
N GLY A 59 -0.84 20.34 8.56
CA GLY A 59 -1.60 19.60 7.56
C GLY A 59 -1.91 18.23 8.13
N GLU A 60 -2.63 18.22 9.26
CA GLU A 60 -3.34 17.04 9.73
C GLU A 60 -4.48 16.73 8.76
N SER A 61 -4.39 15.58 8.11
CA SER A 61 -5.49 14.74 7.62
C SER A 61 -4.78 13.44 7.20
N GLY A 62 -4.76 12.36 8.00
CA GLY A 62 -5.82 11.94 8.88
C GLY A 62 -7.03 11.50 8.07
N ASP A 63 -6.81 10.66 7.07
CA ASP A 63 -7.88 9.85 6.50
C ASP A 63 -7.42 8.39 6.50
N ASP A 64 -7.94 7.64 7.47
CA ASP A 64 -8.08 6.20 7.36
C ASP A 64 -9.14 5.92 6.27
N GLU A 65 -8.82 6.27 5.01
CA GLU A 65 -9.58 5.77 3.87
C GLU A 65 -9.15 4.32 3.68
N LYS A 66 -10.09 3.40 3.98
CA LYS A 66 -10.04 2.07 3.39
C LYS A 66 -9.90 2.22 1.87
N GLY A 67 -8.69 1.97 1.36
CA GLY A 67 -8.36 1.99 -0.07
C GLY A 67 -7.47 3.13 -0.55
N GLY A 68 -6.91 3.97 0.34
CA GLY A 68 -5.96 5.03 -0.06
C GLY A 68 -4.53 4.53 -0.27
N ALA A 69 -3.83 5.09 -1.26
CA ALA A 69 -2.42 4.79 -1.53
C ALA A 69 -1.51 5.23 -0.35
N LEU A 70 -0.52 4.42 -0.02
CA LEU A 70 0.47 4.67 1.02
C LEU A 70 1.47 5.77 0.59
N ALA A 71 1.99 6.53 1.55
CA ALA A 71 3.07 7.46 1.28
C ALA A 71 4.43 6.77 1.32
N ALA A 72 5.45 7.39 0.73
CA ALA A 72 6.83 6.93 0.84
C ALA A 72 7.25 6.70 2.30
N GLY A 73 7.76 5.51 2.59
CA GLY A 73 8.21 5.07 3.92
C GLY A 73 7.10 4.48 4.81
N ASP A 74 5.83 4.64 4.45
CA ASP A 74 4.74 3.90 5.10
C ASP A 74 4.84 2.41 4.75
N SER A 75 4.30 1.57 5.62
CA SER A 75 4.32 0.12 5.46
C SER A 75 2.93 -0.49 5.31
N ALA A 76 2.81 -1.45 4.40
CA ALA A 76 1.67 -2.36 4.32
C ALA A 76 1.96 -3.62 5.15
N VAL A 77 1.03 -4.01 6.02
CA VAL A 77 1.18 -5.14 6.94
C VAL A 77 0.13 -6.20 6.62
N TYR A 78 0.61 -7.35 6.17
CA TYR A 78 -0.16 -8.57 5.94
C TYR A 78 0.03 -9.50 7.13
N LYS A 79 -0.97 -9.54 8.02
CA LYS A 79 -0.93 -10.30 9.26
C LYS A 79 -1.08 -11.81 9.02
N LYS A 80 -1.88 -12.25 8.05
CA LYS A 80 -2.00 -13.69 7.74
C LYS A 80 -0.79 -14.15 6.95
N ALA A 81 -0.35 -13.37 5.96
CA ALA A 81 0.90 -13.67 5.23
C ALA A 81 2.18 -13.54 6.09
N GLY A 82 2.11 -12.83 7.22
CA GLY A 82 3.26 -12.62 8.11
C GLY A 82 4.33 -11.73 7.48
N LEU A 83 3.91 -10.76 6.66
CA LEU A 83 4.81 -9.86 5.92
C LEU A 83 4.47 -8.40 6.23
N LYS A 84 5.52 -7.60 6.39
CA LYS A 84 5.44 -6.14 6.36
C LYS A 84 6.29 -5.63 5.21
N ILE A 85 5.73 -4.73 4.41
CA ILE A 85 6.33 -4.22 3.19
C ILE A 85 6.46 -2.71 3.31
N THR A 86 7.65 -2.18 3.04
CA THR A 86 7.93 -0.73 3.04
C THR A 86 8.53 -0.33 1.71
N VAL A 87 8.02 0.75 1.11
CA VAL A 87 8.56 1.33 -0.14
C VAL A 87 9.16 2.70 0.14
N THR A 88 10.40 2.93 -0.28
CA THR A 88 11.05 4.24 -0.12
C THR A 88 10.47 5.28 -1.08
N LYS A 89 10.83 6.55 -0.87
CA LYS A 89 10.61 7.57 -1.90
C LYS A 89 11.29 7.18 -3.23
N ALA A 90 10.73 7.64 -4.33
CA ALA A 90 11.38 7.60 -5.63
C ALA A 90 12.59 8.55 -5.66
N THR A 91 13.69 8.11 -6.26
CA THR A 91 14.91 8.91 -6.41
C THR A 91 15.43 8.83 -7.84
N VAL A 92 15.77 9.97 -8.44
CA VAL A 92 16.36 9.99 -9.78
C VAL A 92 17.70 9.26 -9.75
N PHE A 93 17.96 8.43 -10.76
CA PHE A 93 19.27 7.85 -11.00
C PHE A 93 19.62 7.92 -12.49
N THR A 94 20.87 7.60 -12.81
CA THR A 94 21.33 7.45 -14.19
C THR A 94 21.53 5.98 -14.47
N PRO A 95 20.76 5.37 -15.39
CA PRO A 95 20.98 3.99 -15.81
C PRO A 95 22.40 3.79 -16.36
N GLY A 96 22.97 2.62 -16.11
CA GLY A 96 24.30 2.26 -16.61
C GLY A 96 24.29 1.99 -18.11
N GLU A 97 25.49 1.85 -18.69
CA GLU A 97 25.65 1.52 -20.12
C GLU A 97 24.98 0.19 -20.51
N TYR A 98 24.91 -0.76 -19.56
CA TYR A 98 24.33 -2.08 -19.74
C TYR A 98 22.89 -2.20 -19.23
N SER A 99 22.28 -1.09 -18.83
CA SER A 99 20.89 -1.10 -18.39
C SER A 99 19.93 -1.27 -19.58
N ASP A 100 18.86 -2.03 -19.37
CA ASP A 100 17.75 -2.18 -20.32
C ASP A 100 16.47 -1.53 -19.76
N GLY A 101 15.53 -1.19 -20.65
CA GLY A 101 14.22 -0.65 -20.28
C GLY A 101 14.12 0.87 -20.15
N HIS A 102 15.22 1.63 -20.32
CA HIS A 102 15.18 3.10 -20.28
C HIS A 102 14.96 3.73 -21.68
N SER A 103 13.94 4.58 -21.81
CA SER A 103 13.64 5.27 -23.07
C SER A 103 14.27 6.66 -23.14
N GLN A 104 14.77 7.05 -24.33
CA GLN A 104 15.35 8.37 -24.53
C GLN A 104 14.33 9.49 -24.21
N GLY A 105 14.72 10.43 -23.34
CA GLY A 105 13.89 11.56 -22.94
C GLY A 105 13.03 11.32 -21.69
N ASN A 106 12.93 10.08 -21.24
CA ASN A 106 12.34 9.75 -19.94
C ASN A 106 13.33 9.99 -18.80
N LYS A 107 12.82 9.89 -17.57
CA LYS A 107 13.60 9.94 -16.33
C LYS A 107 13.54 8.58 -15.66
N ALA A 108 14.70 8.11 -15.22
CA ALA A 108 14.82 6.88 -14.45
C ALA A 108 14.69 7.18 -12.95
N TYR A 109 13.76 6.50 -12.29
CA TYR A 109 13.55 6.59 -10.84
C TYR A 109 13.81 5.25 -10.18
N LYS A 110 14.56 5.25 -9.08
CA LYS A 110 14.81 4.09 -8.25
C LYS A 110 13.94 4.16 -7.00
N VAL A 111 13.34 3.04 -6.65
CA VAL A 111 12.71 2.78 -5.34
C VAL A 111 13.36 1.56 -4.70
N ALA A 112 13.40 1.52 -3.38
CA ALA A 112 13.74 0.32 -2.64
C ALA A 112 12.49 -0.22 -1.95
N VAL A 113 12.25 -1.51 -2.11
CA VAL A 113 11.19 -2.26 -1.42
C VAL A 113 11.85 -3.10 -0.36
N THR A 114 11.35 -3.04 0.87
CA THR A 114 11.83 -3.87 1.98
C THR A 114 10.71 -4.77 2.46
N LEU A 115 10.99 -6.07 2.49
CA LEU A 115 10.14 -7.08 3.11
C LEU A 115 10.69 -7.40 4.49
N GLU A 116 9.82 -7.46 5.49
CA GLU A 116 10.11 -7.96 6.84
C GLU A 116 9.18 -9.15 7.11
N ASN A 117 9.75 -10.32 7.39
CA ASN A 117 8.96 -11.46 7.86
C ASN A 117 8.61 -11.26 9.33
N THR A 118 7.37 -10.85 9.58
CA THR A 118 6.79 -10.64 10.91
C THR A 118 6.14 -11.89 11.48
N GLY A 119 6.03 -12.95 10.67
CA GLY A 119 5.53 -14.25 11.05
C GLY A 119 6.51 -15.09 11.87
N SER A 120 6.08 -16.31 12.18
CA SER A 120 6.88 -17.30 12.92
C SER A 120 7.45 -18.43 12.04
N GLU A 121 7.06 -18.46 10.76
CA GLU A 121 7.49 -19.42 9.76
C GLU A 121 8.34 -18.75 8.67
N LYS A 122 9.00 -19.53 7.82
CA LYS A 122 9.70 -18.97 6.66
C LYS A 122 8.67 -18.45 5.65
N ALA A 123 8.85 -17.24 5.15
CA ALA A 123 8.01 -16.69 4.08
C ALA A 123 8.70 -16.95 2.74
N ASP A 124 8.00 -17.51 1.76
CA ASP A 124 8.44 -17.51 0.37
C ASP A 124 8.20 -16.12 -0.22
N VAL A 125 9.27 -15.47 -0.67
CA VAL A 125 9.21 -14.11 -1.22
C VAL A 125 9.43 -14.09 -2.74
N SER A 126 9.62 -15.25 -3.37
CA SER A 126 9.84 -15.38 -4.82
C SER A 126 8.62 -15.00 -5.66
N LEU A 127 7.43 -14.94 -5.05
CA LEU A 127 6.18 -14.57 -5.71
C LEU A 127 5.84 -13.08 -5.57
N VAL A 128 6.63 -12.32 -4.79
CA VAL A 128 6.38 -10.89 -4.59
C VAL A 128 6.73 -10.13 -5.86
N ASP A 129 5.73 -9.51 -6.47
CA ASP A 129 5.82 -8.76 -7.72
C ASP A 129 5.65 -7.26 -7.49
N ILE A 130 6.42 -6.46 -8.22
CA ILE A 130 6.48 -5.01 -8.09
C ILE A 130 6.18 -4.40 -9.46
N SER A 131 5.19 -3.51 -9.53
CA SER A 131 4.88 -2.77 -10.77
C SER A 131 4.73 -1.28 -10.52
N GLY A 132 4.89 -0.48 -11.59
CA GLY A 132 4.81 0.97 -11.53
C GLY A 132 3.82 1.53 -12.55
N ARG A 133 3.10 2.60 -12.19
CA ARG A 133 2.27 3.40 -13.10
C ARG A 133 2.52 4.88 -12.92
N TYR A 134 2.35 5.68 -13.95
CA TYR A 134 2.53 7.12 -13.89
C TYR A 134 1.52 7.90 -14.75
N GLY A 135 1.31 9.15 -14.36
CA GLY A 135 0.40 10.08 -15.04
C GLY A 135 -1.07 9.78 -14.79
N GLU A 136 -1.94 10.72 -15.15
CA GLU A 136 -3.38 10.66 -14.85
C GLU A 136 -4.09 9.48 -15.51
N GLU A 137 -3.54 8.94 -16.59
CA GLU A 137 -4.09 7.78 -17.30
C GLU A 137 -3.56 6.42 -16.78
N GLY A 138 -2.70 6.42 -15.75
CA GLY A 138 -2.13 5.20 -15.17
C GLY A 138 -1.26 4.41 -16.14
N LYS A 139 -0.40 5.08 -16.91
CA LYS A 139 0.50 4.43 -17.88
C LYS A 139 1.51 3.57 -17.14
N GLU A 140 1.71 2.35 -17.60
CA GLU A 140 2.73 1.47 -17.04
C GLU A 140 4.12 2.10 -17.15
N ALA A 141 4.83 2.12 -16.03
CA ALA A 141 6.23 2.50 -15.96
C ALA A 141 7.06 1.29 -16.34
N GLY A 142 7.86 1.40 -17.41
CA GLY A 142 8.76 0.32 -17.80
C GLY A 142 9.78 0.07 -16.69
N GLU A 143 10.05 -1.19 -16.37
CA GLU A 143 11.10 -1.52 -15.41
C GLU A 143 12.48 -1.39 -16.05
N ILE A 144 13.43 -0.86 -15.29
CA ILE A 144 14.82 -0.70 -15.69
C ILE A 144 15.65 -1.77 -14.96
N PHE A 145 16.31 -2.62 -15.74
CA PHE A 145 17.18 -3.68 -15.27
C PHE A 145 18.63 -3.30 -15.55
N ASP A 146 19.53 -3.51 -14.60
CA ASP A 146 20.97 -3.32 -14.81
C ASP A 146 21.81 -4.59 -14.57
N GLY A 147 21.18 -5.68 -14.14
CA GLY A 147 21.82 -6.97 -13.92
C GLY A 147 22.80 -7.03 -12.75
N GLU A 148 22.92 -5.96 -11.95
CA GLU A 148 23.82 -5.90 -10.79
C GLU A 148 23.13 -5.38 -9.53
N THR A 149 22.27 -4.36 -9.66
CA THR A 149 21.67 -3.65 -8.53
C THR A 149 20.16 -3.46 -8.65
N MET A 150 19.57 -3.61 -9.83
CA MET A 150 18.14 -3.42 -10.10
C MET A 150 17.54 -4.54 -10.95
N GLY A 151 16.34 -4.95 -10.55
CA GLY A 151 15.47 -5.84 -11.33
C GLY A 151 15.71 -7.35 -11.14
N GLU A 152 16.53 -7.76 -10.16
CA GLU A 152 16.57 -9.19 -9.75
C GLU A 152 15.37 -9.57 -8.85
N GLY A 153 14.70 -8.58 -8.28
CA GLY A 153 13.54 -8.79 -7.43
C GLY A 153 13.85 -9.46 -6.10
N PHE A 154 12.88 -10.22 -5.58
CA PHE A 154 13.05 -11.08 -4.40
C PHE A 154 13.09 -12.55 -4.83
N ASP A 155 13.91 -13.35 -4.15
CA ASP A 155 13.97 -14.79 -4.37
C ASP A 155 14.12 -15.57 -3.06
N GLY A 156 13.72 -16.84 -3.09
CA GLY A 156 13.87 -17.79 -2.00
C GLY A 156 12.99 -17.49 -0.79
N ASN A 157 13.47 -17.88 0.40
CA ASN A 157 12.71 -17.78 1.64
C ASN A 157 13.34 -16.81 2.64
N LEU A 158 12.51 -15.90 3.18
CA LEU A 158 12.87 -15.00 4.26
C LEU A 158 12.58 -15.65 5.62
N LEU A 159 13.59 -15.75 6.49
CA LEU A 159 13.43 -16.32 7.84
C LEU A 159 12.64 -15.38 8.78
N PRO A 160 11.98 -15.92 9.82
CA PRO A 160 11.28 -15.12 10.83
C PRO A 160 12.14 -13.99 11.39
N GLY A 161 11.56 -12.78 11.46
CA GLY A 161 12.21 -11.57 11.96
C GLY A 161 13.33 -11.02 11.08
N LYS A 162 13.57 -11.59 9.89
CA LYS A 162 14.56 -11.08 8.93
C LYS A 162 13.93 -10.13 7.94
N LYS A 163 14.80 -9.32 7.34
CA LYS A 163 14.48 -8.36 6.29
C LYS A 163 15.23 -8.70 5.01
N ALA A 164 14.59 -8.46 3.87
CA ALA A 164 15.21 -8.42 2.56
C ALA A 164 14.85 -7.09 1.89
N THR A 165 15.79 -6.49 1.16
CA THR A 165 15.57 -5.25 0.43
C THR A 165 16.03 -5.44 -1.01
N ALA A 166 15.17 -5.09 -1.95
CA ALA A 166 15.48 -5.09 -3.38
C ALA A 166 15.24 -3.69 -3.95
N SER A 167 16.01 -3.31 -4.97
CA SER A 167 15.86 -2.05 -5.68
C SER A 167 15.22 -2.28 -7.04
N TYR A 168 14.30 -1.39 -7.40
CA TYR A 168 13.55 -1.42 -8.65
C TYR A 168 13.73 -0.07 -9.36
N GLY A 169 14.01 -0.13 -10.66
CA GLY A 169 14.13 1.05 -11.51
C GLY A 169 12.88 1.21 -12.37
N PHE A 170 12.39 2.43 -12.53
CA PHE A 170 11.22 2.74 -13.35
C PHE A 170 11.52 3.85 -14.35
N ASP A 171 11.15 3.62 -15.60
CA ASP A 171 11.24 4.56 -16.71
C ASP A 171 9.96 5.40 -16.81
N VAL A 172 10.07 6.70 -16.55
CA VAL A 172 8.91 7.57 -16.38
C VAL A 172 9.02 8.80 -17.27
N ALA A 173 7.92 9.17 -17.93
CA ALA A 173 7.86 10.37 -18.76
C ALA A 173 8.18 11.64 -17.95
N PRO A 174 8.91 12.61 -18.51
CA PRO A 174 9.49 13.73 -17.76
C PRO A 174 8.46 14.70 -17.17
N ALA A 175 7.20 14.67 -17.64
CA ALA A 175 6.12 15.51 -17.15
C ALA A 175 5.38 14.92 -15.94
N ALA A 176 5.54 13.62 -15.67
CA ALA A 176 4.88 12.96 -14.54
C ALA A 176 5.31 13.57 -13.20
N LYS A 177 4.37 13.64 -12.26
CA LYS A 177 4.58 14.17 -10.89
C LYS A 177 4.50 13.10 -9.82
N VAL A 178 3.95 11.95 -10.20
CA VAL A 178 3.65 10.83 -9.33
C VAL A 178 4.04 9.55 -10.07
N LEU A 179 4.61 8.62 -9.32
CA LEU A 179 4.79 7.22 -9.66
C LEU A 179 4.01 6.41 -8.62
N ASP A 180 3.00 5.68 -9.07
CA ASP A 180 2.26 4.72 -8.27
C ASP A 180 3.01 3.39 -8.31
N VAL A 181 3.46 2.91 -7.16
CA VAL A 181 4.10 1.59 -7.03
C VAL A 181 3.12 0.63 -6.41
N GLU A 182 2.89 -0.50 -7.06
CA GLU A 182 2.06 -1.59 -6.55
C GLU A 182 2.94 -2.78 -6.16
N VAL A 183 2.67 -3.37 -5.01
CA VAL A 183 3.29 -4.63 -4.57
C VAL A 183 2.21 -5.68 -4.42
N THR A 184 2.40 -6.80 -5.12
CA THR A 184 1.46 -7.93 -5.16
C THR A 184 2.16 -9.18 -4.62
N LEU A 185 1.56 -9.86 -3.65
CA LEU A 185 2.15 -11.07 -3.05
C LEU A 185 2.00 -12.34 -3.91
N ASN A 186 1.06 -12.32 -4.88
CA ASN A 186 0.69 -13.46 -5.73
C ASN A 186 0.42 -14.76 -4.94
N ASP A 187 -0.06 -14.63 -3.71
CA ASP A 187 -0.46 -15.74 -2.83
C ASP A 187 -1.93 -16.15 -3.00
N PHE A 188 -2.65 -15.47 -3.90
CA PHE A 188 -4.10 -15.61 -4.18
C PHE A 188 -5.02 -15.27 -3.00
N GLU A 189 -4.46 -14.86 -1.87
CA GLU A 189 -5.19 -14.60 -0.63
C GLU A 189 -5.04 -13.17 -0.17
N SER A 190 -4.13 -12.38 -0.74
CA SER A 190 -3.84 -11.00 -0.35
C SER A 190 -4.16 -10.01 -1.47
N GLU A 191 -4.77 -8.88 -1.11
CA GLU A 191 -4.95 -7.74 -2.01
C GLU A 191 -3.62 -6.98 -2.17
N PRO A 192 -3.35 -6.39 -3.35
CA PRO A 192 -2.16 -5.55 -3.55
C PRO A 192 -2.13 -4.33 -2.62
N ALA A 193 -0.92 -3.88 -2.28
CA ALA A 193 -0.70 -2.59 -1.65
C ALA A 193 -0.14 -1.60 -2.68
N GLN A 194 -0.56 -0.34 -2.60
CA GLN A 194 -0.14 0.72 -3.51
C GLN A 194 0.48 1.88 -2.76
N TRP A 195 1.53 2.49 -3.33
CA TRP A 195 2.19 3.68 -2.83
C TRP A 195 2.18 4.78 -3.87
N GLU A 196 1.73 5.97 -3.49
CA GLU A 196 1.80 7.17 -4.34
C GLU A 196 3.12 7.92 -4.04
N LEU A 197 4.08 7.85 -4.97
CA LEU A 197 5.42 8.43 -4.79
C LEU A 197 5.56 9.73 -5.59
N LYS A 198 5.91 10.82 -4.90
CA LYS A 198 6.24 12.10 -5.55
C LYS A 198 7.56 12.02 -6.32
N LEU A 199 7.60 12.60 -7.52
CA LEU A 199 8.74 12.63 -8.45
C LEU A 199 9.44 13.99 -8.54
#